data_AF-A0A3P6SX01-F1
#
_entry.id   AF-A0A3P6SX01-F1
#
_cell.length_a   1.000
_cell.length_b   1.000
_cell.length_c   1.000
_cell.angle_alpha   90.00
_cell.angle_beta   90.00
_cell.angle_gamma   90.00
#
_symmetry.space_group_name_H-M   'P 1'
#
loop_
_entity.id
_entity.type
_entity.pdbx_description
1 polymer ?
#
loop_
_entity_poly.entity_id
_entity_poly.type
_entity_poly.pdbx_seq_one_letter_code
_entity_poly.pdbx_strand_id
1 'polypeptide(L)'
;MHRYGAHVLTSKFRELADPNFPNVREIAAESALCFVSSDEFLDVARPILHKTIYIGGFGVPNEAQPLDEPYRSMMRKGKKGVILVSLGTVVPSSKLTDQMREDFFKLFKHFSDYHFIWKIDEQDEKARKLAAGLKNIDLVRWIPQKDMLG
;
A
#
# COMPACT_ATOMS: atom_id res chain seq x y z
N MET A 1 -1.02 16.50 11.89
CA MET A 1 -0.12 16.69 10.73
C MET A 1 1.30 16.97 11.23
N HIS A 2 2.28 16.13 10.90
CA HIS A 2 3.68 16.35 11.25
C HIS A 2 4.18 17.65 10.61
N ARG A 3 4.81 18.56 11.38
CA ARG A 3 5.21 19.92 10.90
C ARG A 3 6.00 19.86 9.60
N TYR A 4 6.96 18.95 9.51
CA TYR A 4 7.80 18.78 8.33
C TYR A 4 7.00 18.41 7.07
N GLY A 5 6.06 17.46 7.19
CA GLY A 5 5.26 17.02 6.05
C GLY A 5 4.37 18.13 5.48
N ALA A 6 3.82 18.98 6.36
CA ALA A 6 3.03 20.13 5.94
C ALA A 6 3.86 21.17 5.16
N HIS A 7 5.11 21.40 5.58
CA HIS A 7 6.02 22.28 4.84
C HIS A 7 6.37 21.71 3.46
N VAL A 8 6.73 20.43 3.38
CA VAL A 8 7.04 19.78 2.09
C VAL A 8 5.85 19.85 1.14
N LEU A 9 4.64 19.57 1.65
CA LEU A 9 3.42 19.63 0.86
C LEU A 9 3.13 21.06 0.38
N THR A 10 3.21 22.05 1.27
CA THR A 10 3.03 23.47 0.92
C THR A 10 4.02 23.90 -0.16
N SER A 11 5.30 23.55 -0.01
CA SER A 11 6.33 23.87 -1.01
C SER A 11 6.02 23.27 -2.38
N LYS A 12 5.50 22.04 -2.43
CA LYS A 12 5.11 21.41 -3.70
C LYS A 12 3.90 22.07 -4.34
N PHE A 13 2.89 22.49 -3.58
CA PHE A 13 1.78 23.28 -4.13
C PHE A 13 2.25 24.63 -4.66
N ARG A 14 3.22 25.26 -4.01
CA ARG A 14 3.80 26.52 -4.49
C ARG A 14 4.58 26.39 -5.78
N GLU A 15 5.29 25.27 -5.93
CA GLU A 15 6.03 24.94 -7.14
C GLU A 15 5.11 24.58 -8.31
N LEU A 16 4.05 23.79 -8.07
CA LEU A 16 3.25 23.17 -9.12
C LEU A 16 1.97 23.93 -9.49
N ALA A 17 1.42 24.73 -8.57
CA ALA A 17 0.11 25.37 -8.77
C ALA A 17 0.18 26.90 -8.67
N ASP A 18 0.63 27.43 -7.53
CA ASP A 18 0.68 28.89 -7.28
C ASP A 18 1.77 29.24 -6.27
N PRO A 19 2.79 30.05 -6.62
CA PRO A 19 3.84 30.48 -5.69
C PRO A 19 3.33 31.08 -4.36
N ASN A 20 2.11 31.64 -4.36
CA ASN A 20 1.47 32.25 -3.19
C ASN A 20 0.52 31.31 -2.46
N PHE A 21 0.52 30.01 -2.78
CA PHE A 21 -0.37 29.04 -2.16
C PHE A 21 -0.26 29.08 -0.61
N PRO A 22 -1.39 29.19 0.11
CA PRO A 22 -1.39 29.34 1.57
C PRO A 22 -0.82 28.09 2.26
N ASN A 23 -0.33 28.23 3.49
CA ASN A 23 0.20 27.07 4.18
C ASN A 23 -0.92 26.05 4.42
N VAL A 24 -0.68 24.77 4.11
CA VAL A 24 -1.72 23.73 4.29
C VAL A 24 -2.22 23.62 5.74
N ARG A 25 -1.43 24.06 6.73
CA ARG A 25 -1.87 24.13 8.13
C ARG A 25 -2.77 25.33 8.40
N GLU A 26 -2.55 26.46 7.75
CA GLU A 26 -3.42 27.64 7.84
C GLU A 26 -4.79 27.29 7.24
N ILE A 27 -4.79 26.68 6.06
CA ILE A 27 -6.02 26.15 5.44
C ILE A 27 -6.75 25.23 6.42
N ALA A 28 -6.07 24.22 6.99
CA ALA A 28 -6.70 23.32 7.96
C ALA A 28 -7.21 24.03 9.24
N ALA A 29 -6.53 25.09 9.69
CA ALA A 29 -6.92 25.89 10.85
C ALA A 29 -8.17 26.74 10.56
N GLU A 30 -8.29 27.30 9.36
CA GLU A 30 -9.39 28.15 8.92
C GLU A 30 -10.59 27.37 8.38
N SER A 31 -10.40 26.12 7.93
CA SER A 31 -11.47 25.27 7.45
C SER A 31 -12.57 25.07 8.50
N ALA A 32 -13.84 25.18 8.08
CA ALA A 32 -15.00 24.94 8.93
C ALA A 32 -15.11 23.48 9.40
N LEU A 33 -14.65 22.53 8.57
CA LEU A 33 -14.63 21.10 8.84
C LEU A 33 -13.31 20.47 8.40
N CYS A 34 -12.87 19.44 9.11
CA CYS A 34 -11.71 18.63 8.76
C CYS A 34 -12.08 17.15 8.77
N PHE A 35 -12.15 16.55 7.59
CA PHE A 35 -12.42 15.12 7.44
C PHE A 35 -11.13 14.31 7.60
N VAL A 36 -11.17 13.30 8.46
CA VAL A 36 -10.03 12.42 8.74
C VAL A 36 -10.38 11.01 8.30
N SER A 37 -9.63 10.49 7.32
CA SER A 37 -9.76 9.11 6.83
C SER A 37 -9.12 8.12 7.80
N SER A 38 -9.68 8.01 9.01
CA SER A 38 -9.35 7.02 10.03
C SER A 38 -10.62 6.68 10.81
N ASP A 39 -10.62 5.51 11.44
CA ASP A 39 -11.54 5.23 12.54
C ASP A 39 -11.02 5.93 13.81
N GLU A 40 -11.92 6.48 14.62
CA GLU A 40 -11.57 7.21 15.85
C GLU A 40 -10.94 6.29 16.91
N PHE A 41 -11.40 5.04 17.01
CA PHE A 41 -10.91 4.07 18.01
C PHE A 41 -9.55 3.48 17.63
N LEU A 42 -9.19 3.54 16.34
CA LEU A 42 -7.89 3.08 15.84
C LEU A 42 -6.86 4.23 15.75
N ASP A 43 -7.28 5.49 15.90
CA ASP A 43 -6.39 6.64 15.89
C ASP A 43 -5.71 6.83 17.26
N VAL A 44 -4.56 7.51 17.25
CA VAL A 44 -3.86 7.83 18.49
C VAL A 44 -4.64 8.91 19.23
N ALA A 45 -4.93 8.65 20.51
CA ALA A 45 -5.63 9.59 21.37
C ALA A 45 -4.93 10.96 21.41
N ARG A 46 -5.66 12.01 21.04
CA ARG A 46 -5.19 13.40 21.03
C ARG A 46 -6.37 14.36 21.20
N PRO A 47 -6.14 15.58 21.71
CA PRO A 47 -7.16 16.62 21.67
C PRO A 47 -7.60 16.88 20.22
N ILE A 48 -8.89 16.76 19.97
CA ILE A 48 -9.52 17.09 18.68
C ILE A 48 -10.44 18.29 18.85
N LEU A 49 -10.64 19.04 17.76
CA LEU A 49 -11.64 20.09 17.71
C LEU A 49 -12.98 19.48 17.25
N HIS A 50 -14.10 20.08 17.68
CA HIS A 50 -15.44 19.65 17.26
C HIS A 50 -15.68 19.68 15.75
N LYS A 51 -14.82 20.40 15.00
CA LYS A 51 -14.82 20.43 13.53
C LYS A 51 -14.14 19.23 12.86
N THR A 52 -13.53 18.33 13.63
CA THR A 52 -12.88 17.12 13.10
C THR A 52 -13.90 16.00 12.99
N ILE A 53 -14.13 15.49 11.79
CA ILE A 53 -15.08 14.42 11.50
C ILE A 53 -14.31 13.20 10.97
N TYR A 54 -14.39 12.08 11.68
CA TYR A 54 -13.79 10.81 11.26
C TYR A 54 -14.66 10.14 10.19
N ILE A 55 -14.04 9.79 9.07
CA ILE A 55 -14.67 9.13 7.91
C ILE A 55 -13.85 7.92 7.46
N GLY A 56 -13.32 7.16 8.42
CA GLY A 56 -12.58 5.92 8.17
C GLY A 56 -13.38 4.94 7.31
N GLY A 57 -12.70 4.27 6.37
CA GLY A 57 -13.34 3.31 5.47
C GLY A 57 -14.25 3.92 4.41
N PHE A 58 -14.36 5.25 4.34
CA PHE A 58 -15.19 5.91 3.32
C PHE A 58 -14.75 5.54 1.90
N GLY A 59 -15.70 5.04 1.10
CA GLY A 59 -15.46 4.59 -0.27
C GLY A 59 -14.89 3.17 -0.40
N VAL A 60 -14.66 2.45 0.70
CA VAL A 60 -14.32 1.02 0.68
C VAL A 60 -15.60 0.22 0.85
N PRO A 61 -16.05 -0.56 -0.15
CA PRO A 61 -17.27 -1.34 0.01
C PRO A 61 -17.06 -2.46 1.04
N ASN A 62 -18.07 -2.74 1.85
CA ASN A 62 -17.98 -3.62 3.02
C ASN A 62 -17.70 -5.10 2.70
N GLU A 63 -17.99 -5.55 1.49
CA GLU A 63 -17.86 -6.96 1.10
C GLU A 63 -16.86 -7.13 -0.03
N ALA A 64 -15.94 -8.08 0.13
CA ALA A 64 -15.11 -8.61 -0.95
C ALA A 64 -15.98 -9.31 -2.00
N GLN A 65 -15.66 -9.06 -3.27
CA GLN A 65 -16.25 -9.79 -4.38
C GLN A 65 -15.55 -11.15 -4.56
N PRO A 66 -16.21 -12.15 -5.16
CA PRO A 66 -15.56 -13.39 -5.55
C PRO A 66 -14.33 -13.11 -6.44
N LEU A 67 -13.22 -13.78 -6.15
CA LEU A 67 -12.02 -13.66 -6.96
C LEU A 67 -12.20 -14.36 -8.31
N ASP A 68 -11.87 -13.64 -9.38
CA ASP A 68 -11.72 -14.20 -10.72
C ASP A 68 -10.37 -14.92 -10.90
N GLU A 69 -10.27 -15.72 -11.96
CA GLU A 69 -8.98 -16.24 -12.40
C GLU A 69 -8.09 -15.11 -12.96
N PRO A 70 -6.76 -15.15 -12.73
CA PRO A 70 -6.01 -16.25 -12.13
C PRO A 70 -5.92 -16.22 -10.59
N TYR A 71 -6.44 -15.16 -9.94
CA TYR A 71 -6.24 -14.91 -8.51
C TYR A 71 -6.89 -15.98 -7.63
N ARG A 72 -8.07 -16.46 -8.02
CA ARG A 72 -8.75 -17.55 -7.34
C ARG A 72 -7.88 -18.81 -7.24
N SER A 73 -7.25 -19.22 -8.34
CA SER A 73 -6.34 -20.36 -8.32
C SER A 73 -5.07 -20.08 -7.51
N MET A 74 -4.50 -18.88 -7.61
CA MET A 74 -3.32 -18.50 -6.83
C MET A 74 -3.57 -18.61 -5.33
N MET A 75 -4.73 -18.16 -4.85
CA MET A 75 -5.13 -18.23 -3.43
C MET A 75 -5.28 -19.65 -2.89
N ARG A 76 -5.29 -20.68 -3.74
CA ARG A 76 -5.44 -22.10 -3.35
C ARG A 76 -4.13 -22.91 -3.43
N LYS A 77 -3.02 -22.31 -3.87
CA LYS A 77 -1.74 -23.02 -4.10
C LYS A 77 -0.97 -23.35 -2.81
N GLY A 78 -1.16 -22.57 -1.74
CA GLY A 78 -0.37 -22.71 -0.51
C GLY A 78 -0.94 -23.76 0.44
N LYS A 79 -0.09 -24.70 0.90
CA LYS A 79 -0.51 -25.76 1.85
C LYS A 79 -0.89 -25.19 3.21
N LYS A 80 -0.09 -24.24 3.72
CA LYS A 80 -0.34 -23.53 4.99
C LYS A 80 -1.07 -22.21 4.82
N GLY A 81 -1.14 -21.70 3.59
CA GLY A 81 -1.76 -20.43 3.27
C GLY A 81 -1.01 -19.67 2.19
N VAL A 82 -1.54 -18.49 1.85
CA VAL A 82 -0.99 -17.61 0.83
C VAL A 82 -0.55 -16.29 1.46
N ILE A 83 0.63 -15.82 1.08
CA ILE A 83 1.21 -14.57 1.56
C ILE A 83 1.28 -13.59 0.38
N LEU A 84 0.55 -12.47 0.51
CA LEU A 84 0.58 -11.38 -0.45
C LEU A 84 1.68 -10.39 -0.09
N VAL A 85 2.61 -10.14 -1.02
CA VAL A 85 3.67 -9.13 -0.89
C VAL A 85 3.39 -8.01 -1.88
N SER A 86 3.11 -6.80 -1.36
CA SER A 86 2.81 -5.61 -2.16
C SER A 86 3.38 -4.37 -1.48
N LEU A 87 4.18 -3.57 -2.20
CA LEU A 87 4.72 -2.29 -1.73
C LEU A 87 3.82 -1.09 -2.09
N GLY A 88 2.59 -1.36 -2.54
CA GLY A 88 1.69 -0.35 -3.07
C GLY A 88 2.10 0.15 -4.45
N THR A 89 1.77 1.40 -4.75
CA THR A 89 2.09 2.08 -6.02
C THR A 89 3.22 3.09 -5.88
N VAL A 90 3.54 3.50 -4.65
CA VAL A 90 4.50 4.57 -4.38
C VAL A 90 5.94 4.09 -4.47
N VAL A 91 6.20 2.85 -4.05
CA VAL A 91 7.54 2.26 -4.05
C VAL A 91 7.62 1.22 -5.16
N PRO A 92 8.34 1.50 -6.26
CA PRO A 92 8.55 0.51 -7.30
C PRO A 92 9.40 -0.64 -6.75
N SER A 93 8.98 -1.89 -6.95
CA SER A 93 9.77 -3.09 -6.63
C SER A 93 11.15 -3.07 -7.32
N SER A 94 11.21 -2.48 -8.52
CA SER A 94 12.48 -2.31 -9.26
C SER A 94 13.52 -1.44 -8.51
N LYS A 95 13.08 -0.61 -7.56
CA LYS A 95 13.95 0.22 -6.71
C LYS A 95 14.47 -0.51 -5.48
N LEU A 96 14.00 -1.72 -5.19
CA LEU A 96 14.60 -2.56 -4.15
C LEU A 96 16.07 -2.85 -4.48
N THR A 97 16.92 -2.70 -3.46
CA THR A 97 18.32 -3.08 -3.57
C THR A 97 18.45 -4.57 -3.86
N ASP A 98 19.55 -4.97 -4.49
CA ASP A 98 19.77 -6.38 -4.81
C ASP A 98 19.80 -7.25 -3.55
N GLN A 99 20.38 -6.75 -2.46
CA GLN A 99 20.38 -7.41 -1.16
C GLN A 99 18.96 -7.67 -0.64
N MET A 100 18.09 -6.65 -0.63
CA MET A 100 16.70 -6.82 -0.17
C MET A 100 15.95 -7.84 -1.02
N ARG A 101 16.16 -7.80 -2.34
CA ARG A 101 15.53 -8.75 -3.28
C ARG A 101 15.99 -10.17 -3.00
N GLU A 102 17.29 -10.41 -2.87
CA GLU A 102 17.84 -11.73 -2.52
C GLU A 102 17.30 -12.26 -1.20
N ASP A 103 17.15 -11.41 -0.19
CA ASP A 103 16.63 -11.83 1.11
C ASP A 103 15.15 -12.23 1.05
N PHE A 104 14.34 -11.53 0.24
CA PHE A 104 12.98 -11.98 -0.08
C PHE A 104 12.99 -13.37 -0.75
N PHE A 105 13.85 -13.59 -1.74
CA PHE A 105 13.90 -14.89 -2.43
C PHE A 105 14.41 -16.04 -1.54
N LYS A 106 15.36 -15.76 -0.63
CA LYS A 106 15.77 -16.73 0.41
C LYS A 106 14.58 -17.07 1.32
N LEU A 107 13.80 -16.07 1.72
CA LEU A 107 12.59 -16.25 2.54
C LEU A 107 11.56 -17.12 1.81
N PHE A 108 11.26 -16.83 0.55
CA PHE A 108 10.30 -17.62 -0.23
C PHE A 108 10.72 -19.08 -0.34
N LYS A 109 12.01 -19.33 -0.61
CA LYS A 109 12.55 -20.69 -0.67
C LYS A 109 12.45 -21.41 0.67
N HIS A 110 12.73 -20.71 1.78
CA HIS A 110 12.67 -21.28 3.12
C HIS A 110 11.24 -21.69 3.52
N PHE A 111 10.25 -20.84 3.23
CA PHE A 111 8.84 -21.07 3.57
C PHE A 111 8.07 -21.77 2.44
N SER A 112 8.59 -22.92 1.99
CA SER A 112 8.01 -23.69 0.87
C SER A 112 6.58 -24.23 1.09
N ASP A 113 6.10 -24.28 2.34
CA ASP A 113 4.72 -24.66 2.67
C ASP A 113 3.69 -23.53 2.42
N TYR A 114 4.16 -22.30 2.29
CA TYR A 114 3.35 -21.14 1.92
C TYR A 114 3.53 -20.83 0.44
N HIS A 115 2.49 -20.28 -0.17
CA HIS A 115 2.57 -19.76 -1.53
C HIS A 115 2.61 -18.23 -1.49
N PHE A 116 3.52 -17.63 -2.24
CA PHE A 116 3.73 -16.19 -2.28
C PHE A 116 3.11 -15.60 -3.53
N ILE A 117 2.39 -14.49 -3.39
CA ILE A 117 1.97 -13.65 -4.51
C ILE A 117 2.73 -12.35 -4.36
N TRP A 118 3.69 -12.09 -5.23
CA TRP A 118 4.47 -10.86 -5.18
C TRP A 118 4.09 -9.92 -6.30
N LYS A 119 3.49 -8.79 -5.93
CA LYS A 119 3.25 -7.68 -6.86
C LYS A 119 4.58 -7.00 -7.20
N ILE A 120 4.97 -7.06 -8.47
CA ILE A 120 6.19 -6.44 -9.00
C ILE A 120 5.87 -5.45 -10.12
N ASP A 121 6.78 -4.50 -10.36
CA ASP A 121 6.67 -3.63 -11.52
C ASP A 121 7.08 -4.34 -12.81
N GLU A 122 6.67 -3.75 -13.93
CA GLU A 122 7.01 -4.25 -15.26
C GLU A 122 8.51 -4.35 -15.50
N GLN A 123 9.30 -3.44 -14.94
CA GLN A 123 10.73 -3.36 -15.23
C GLN A 123 11.60 -4.21 -14.29
N ASP A 124 11.02 -4.95 -13.35
CA ASP A 124 11.78 -5.75 -12.37
C ASP A 124 12.21 -7.12 -12.94
N GLU A 125 13.07 -7.08 -13.96
CA GLU A 125 13.63 -8.29 -14.60
C GLU A 125 14.47 -9.14 -13.64
N LYS A 126 15.10 -8.51 -12.64
CA LYS A 126 15.88 -9.24 -11.62
C LYS A 126 14.97 -10.13 -10.79
N ALA A 127 13.81 -9.63 -10.35
CA ALA A 127 12.83 -10.46 -9.64
C ALA A 127 12.34 -11.63 -10.50
N ARG A 128 12.06 -11.40 -11.79
CA ARG A 128 11.63 -12.46 -12.71
C ARG A 128 12.67 -13.58 -12.84
N LYS A 129 13.95 -13.22 -13.00
CA LYS A 129 15.05 -14.19 -13.08
C LYS A 129 15.19 -15.02 -11.82
N LEU A 130 15.12 -14.39 -10.65
CA LEU A 130 15.24 -15.08 -9.36
C LEU A 130 14.02 -15.99 -9.07
N ALA A 131 12.83 -15.60 -9.52
CA ALA A 131 11.61 -16.40 -9.36
C ALA A 131 11.57 -17.66 -10.23
N ALA A 132 12.27 -17.69 -11.37
CA ALA A 132 12.23 -18.82 -12.31
C ALA A 132 12.62 -20.18 -11.67
N GLY A 133 13.36 -20.16 -10.56
CA GLY A 133 13.75 -21.36 -9.80
C GLY A 133 12.79 -21.75 -8.66
N LEU A 134 11.72 -20.99 -8.40
CA LEU A 134 10.82 -21.20 -7.27
C LEU A 134 9.42 -21.60 -7.75
N LYS A 135 8.86 -22.63 -7.11
CA LYS A 135 7.51 -23.15 -7.43
C LYS A 135 6.40 -22.55 -6.57
N ASN A 136 6.77 -21.92 -5.45
CA ASN A 136 5.84 -21.40 -4.45
C ASN A 136 5.67 -19.88 -4.54
N ILE A 137 5.84 -19.30 -5.74
CA ILE A 137 5.67 -17.87 -5.97
C ILE A 137 4.99 -17.60 -7.32
N ASP A 138 4.02 -16.68 -7.32
CA ASP A 138 3.52 -16.02 -8.53
C ASP A 138 3.93 -14.55 -8.52
N LEU A 139 4.54 -14.09 -9.61
CA LEU A 139 4.83 -12.68 -9.83
C LEU A 139 3.69 -12.05 -10.63
N VAL A 140 3.09 -10.99 -10.10
CA VAL A 140 1.94 -10.32 -10.71
C VAL A 140 2.17 -8.82 -10.82
N ARG A 141 1.56 -8.17 -11.82
CA ARG A 141 1.64 -6.70 -11.98
C ARG A 141 0.54 -5.98 -11.23
N TRP A 142 -0.60 -6.63 -11.11
CA TRP A 142 -1.80 -6.09 -10.49
C TRP A 142 -2.47 -7.17 -9.64
N ILE A 143 -3.16 -6.73 -8.60
CA ILE A 143 -3.90 -7.57 -7.65
C ILE A 143 -5.23 -6.89 -7.31
N PRO A 144 -6.35 -7.63 -7.24
CA PRO A 144 -7.57 -7.15 -6.63
C PRO A 144 -7.40 -7.18 -5.10
N GLN A 145 -6.56 -6.29 -4.57
CA GLN A 145 -6.07 -6.37 -3.18
C GLN A 145 -7.21 -6.40 -2.17
N LYS A 146 -8.29 -5.65 -2.40
CA LYS A 146 -9.48 -5.67 -1.54
C LYS A 146 -10.07 -7.09 -1.48
N ASP A 147 -10.43 -7.63 -2.65
CA ASP A 147 -11.12 -8.92 -2.74
C ASP A 147 -10.23 -10.09 -2.28
N MET A 148 -8.90 -9.94 -2.37
CA MET A 148 -7.94 -10.92 -1.85
C MET A 148 -7.77 -10.88 -0.33
N LEU A 149 -8.00 -9.73 0.32
CA LEU A 149 -7.81 -9.56 1.76
C LEU A 149 -9.09 -9.69 2.58
N GLY A 150 -10.27 -9.57 1.94
CA GLY A 150 -11.57 -9.59 2.62
C GLY A 150 -12.06 -8.20 2.95
#